data_AF-A0A7Z8HPX6-F1
#
_entry.id   AF-A0A7Z8HPX6-F1
#
_cell.length_a   1.000
_cell.length_b   1.000
_cell.length_c   1.000
_cell.angle_alpha   90.00
_cell.angle_beta   90.00
_cell.angle_gamma   90.00
#
_symmetry.space_group_name_H-M   'P 1'
#
loop_
_entity.id
_entity.type
_entity.pdbx_description
1 polymer ?
#
loop_
_entity_poly.entity_id
_entity_poly.type
_entity_poly.pdbx_seq_one_letter_code
_entity_poly.pdbx_strand_id
1 'polypeptide(L)'
;MKAKKLLWGIAPLMALAPIVAAKCGDGNETKSIVFQIGHRKSWPLSGGLAPFAEYYNKTFKGQKDFMPVKMSYADDHNTTSEFVLARRAKDNIESGNFKDVPNIILGAQSGAYVINQYNRLMDLSDVGIKKDIFNQSIADLHSILSGQADKSRVYNIPFDNADTDALAFNLDALYFMLKMIEDGKGEVDWTADIPKRAKEAAQPGKGNDLPEKSIWRALKLKEGEPFKGFKVDEKTFKSMEKIRELAVKFHDGTTLDQSKVDADTITGEVLSIDYNAQAFLKEFKSRIGKTENDVIWKLVLTGDQKKPTRVEYNLPNNPEYVKIFKELWDTYTTKSIKRHVKKVNENSKVFSSIKYMEHGIQEWGSWNIREFKSAISILASVGTNQRMLSSVSRKLFSKLKDGTLVKDFEKNNAKFEDVYLLPQLTLMSEGKDQIFAEGGSSILAVDTSKERDTNTPENRATKKFLSWLYTGKNTHTGTEEENWKTFAKLSGYIMPLKDVISDANEKWMKDEIERLLKEVREIEKKPNATETEKEVANKKFFTLNNLRSALVSLQSILNLEKNKDKVLVKASVTDDATSQIAGAIDGALYRSTIHDGHEIADADKLVEGFKQSVQNTPK
;
A
#
# COMPACT_ATOMS: atom_id res chain seq x y z
N MET A 1 44.62 -0.90 -50.13
CA MET A 1 45.84 -0.05 -50.03
C MET A 1 45.85 0.52 -48.61
N LYS A 2 46.86 0.38 -47.71
CA LYS A 2 48.34 0.28 -47.83
C LYS A 2 48.93 1.44 -48.65
N ALA A 3 49.88 2.27 -48.22
CA ALA A 3 50.58 2.48 -46.93
C ALA A 3 51.18 3.93 -46.95
N LYS A 4 52.03 4.47 -46.04
CA LYS A 4 52.81 3.92 -44.90
C LYS A 4 53.12 5.02 -43.86
N LYS A 5 53.25 4.62 -42.59
CA LYS A 5 53.78 5.32 -41.39
C LYS A 5 55.14 6.04 -41.54
N LEU A 6 55.36 7.02 -40.66
CA LEU A 6 56.53 7.31 -39.79
C LEU A 6 56.00 8.25 -38.64
N LEU A 7 56.42 8.32 -37.35
CA LEU A 7 57.47 7.73 -36.49
C LEU A 7 58.91 8.16 -36.81
N TRP A 8 59.91 8.18 -35.92
CA TRP A 8 60.03 7.90 -34.46
C TRP A 8 60.33 9.22 -33.70
N GLY A 9 60.51 9.36 -32.38
CA GLY A 9 60.66 8.52 -31.17
C GLY A 9 61.24 9.45 -30.06
N ILE A 10 61.68 9.07 -28.85
CA ILE A 10 61.84 7.82 -28.08
C ILE A 10 61.54 8.17 -26.59
N ALA A 11 61.08 7.22 -25.77
CA ALA A 11 60.83 7.43 -24.34
C ALA A 11 62.10 7.32 -23.46
N PRO A 12 62.02 7.71 -22.19
CA PRO A 12 62.47 6.79 -21.14
C PRO A 12 61.32 6.38 -20.20
N LEU A 13 61.44 5.18 -19.62
CA LEU A 13 60.53 4.72 -18.59
C LEU A 13 60.74 5.57 -17.32
N MET A 14 59.69 6.20 -16.82
CA MET A 14 59.55 6.36 -15.37
C MET A 14 58.80 5.15 -14.84
N ALA A 15 59.40 4.46 -13.87
CA ALA A 15 58.79 3.29 -13.26
C ALA A 15 57.50 3.71 -12.55
N LEU A 16 56.39 3.04 -12.89
CA LEU A 16 55.19 3.05 -12.06
C LEU A 16 55.52 2.28 -10.77
N ALA A 17 56.12 2.98 -9.81
CA ALA A 17 56.10 2.55 -8.42
C ALA A 17 54.64 2.31 -8.06
N PRO A 18 54.27 1.12 -7.54
CA PRO A 18 52.89 0.87 -7.20
C PRO A 18 52.52 1.84 -6.08
N ILE A 19 51.57 2.74 -6.36
CA ILE A 19 50.85 3.44 -5.30
C ILE A 19 49.93 2.41 -4.65
N VAL A 20 50.55 1.55 -3.85
CA VAL A 20 49.93 0.93 -2.70
C VAL A 20 49.52 2.11 -1.84
N ALA A 21 48.28 2.56 -2.01
CA ALA A 21 47.63 3.42 -1.06
C ALA A 21 47.59 2.64 0.26
N ALA A 22 48.61 2.86 1.09
CA ALA A 22 48.80 2.11 2.32
C ALA A 22 47.51 2.26 3.13
N LYS A 23 46.83 1.15 3.38
CA LYS A 23 45.52 1.11 4.04
C LYS A 23 45.69 1.32 5.55
N CYS A 24 46.33 2.43 5.93
CA CYS A 24 46.41 2.99 7.27
C CYS A 24 45.00 3.48 7.64
N GLY A 25 44.15 2.50 7.90
CA GLY A 25 42.72 2.59 7.63
C GLY A 25 42.02 1.26 7.90
N ASP A 26 42.44 0.55 8.96
CA ASP A 26 41.49 -0.16 9.82
C ASP A 26 40.65 0.89 10.58
N GLY A 27 39.90 1.68 9.81
CA GLY A 27 38.92 2.58 10.35
C GLY A 27 37.83 1.72 10.95
N ASN A 28 37.69 1.75 12.28
CA ASN A 28 36.65 1.04 13.01
C ASN A 28 35.27 1.39 12.42
N GLU A 29 34.76 0.52 11.54
CA GLU A 29 33.35 0.56 11.17
C GLU A 29 32.57 0.43 12.48
N THR A 30 31.89 1.52 12.85
CA THR A 30 31.17 1.56 14.11
C THR A 30 30.04 0.56 14.01
N LYS A 31 30.17 -0.57 14.72
CA LYS A 31 29.17 -1.64 14.76
C LYS A 31 27.78 -1.02 14.91
N SER A 32 26.88 -1.40 14.02
CA SER A 32 25.56 -0.80 13.90
C SER A 32 24.50 -1.89 13.73
N ILE A 33 23.31 -1.62 14.27
CA ILE A 33 22.10 -2.42 14.04
C ILE A 33 21.63 -2.07 12.63
N VAL A 34 21.67 -3.00 11.69
CA VAL A 34 21.16 -2.78 10.33
C VAL A 34 19.66 -3.03 10.30
N PHE A 35 18.88 -1.99 9.97
CA PHE A 35 17.44 -2.09 9.71
C PHE A 35 17.20 -1.94 8.21
N GLN A 36 16.92 -3.05 7.54
CA GLN A 36 16.78 -3.15 6.08
C GLN A 36 15.31 -3.09 5.65
N ILE A 37 15.00 -2.28 4.63
CA ILE A 37 13.61 -1.91 4.28
C ILE A 37 13.40 -1.93 2.77
N GLY A 38 12.37 -2.65 2.31
CA GLY A 38 11.97 -2.75 0.89
C GLY A 38 11.45 -1.45 0.26
N HIS A 39 11.56 -0.32 0.94
CA HIS A 39 11.01 0.96 0.53
C HIS A 39 12.15 1.95 0.27
N ARG A 40 12.00 2.80 -0.76
CA ARG A 40 12.94 3.92 -0.99
C ARG A 40 12.88 4.93 0.15
N LYS A 41 13.92 5.75 0.34
CA LYS A 41 13.93 6.77 1.41
C LYS A 41 12.77 7.78 1.32
N SER A 42 12.19 7.97 0.13
CA SER A 42 11.06 8.87 -0.13
C SER A 42 9.67 8.29 0.17
N TRP A 43 9.55 6.99 0.49
CA TRP A 43 8.27 6.36 0.83
C TRP A 43 7.75 6.85 2.20
N PRO A 44 6.43 7.01 2.43
CA PRO A 44 5.93 7.58 3.68
C PRO A 44 6.36 6.83 4.95
N LEU A 45 6.43 5.50 4.89
CA LEU A 45 6.93 4.68 6.01
C LEU A 45 8.41 4.94 6.29
N SER A 46 9.26 4.90 5.26
CA SER A 46 10.70 5.20 5.35
C SER A 46 10.96 6.60 5.91
N GLY A 47 10.24 7.60 5.38
CA GLY A 47 10.36 9.00 5.79
C GLY A 47 9.89 9.25 7.21
N GLY A 48 8.85 8.55 7.67
CA GLY A 48 8.37 8.62 9.04
C GLY A 48 9.22 7.83 10.04
N LEU A 49 9.93 6.79 9.60
CA LEU A 49 10.75 5.94 10.47
C LEU A 49 12.18 6.45 10.66
N ALA A 50 12.78 7.10 9.65
CA ALA A 50 14.15 7.62 9.74
C ALA A 50 14.40 8.54 10.97
N PRO A 51 13.48 9.45 11.36
CA PRO A 51 13.65 10.28 12.56
C PRO A 51 13.74 9.51 13.88
N PHE A 52 13.17 8.29 13.97
CA PHE A 52 13.30 7.45 15.16
C PHE A 52 14.72 6.89 15.32
N ALA A 53 15.34 6.46 14.21
CA ALA A 53 16.73 6.03 14.22
C ALA A 53 17.68 7.20 14.55
N GLU A 54 17.44 8.38 13.96
CA GLU A 54 18.19 9.61 14.27
C GLU A 54 18.04 10.03 15.75
N TYR A 55 16.82 9.99 16.30
CA TYR A 55 16.56 10.29 17.70
C TYR A 55 17.22 9.26 18.63
N TYR A 56 17.09 7.97 18.35
CA TYR A 56 17.69 6.90 19.15
C TYR A 56 19.22 7.02 19.19
N ASN A 57 19.84 7.21 18.02
CA ASN A 57 21.29 7.35 17.87
C ASN A 57 21.87 8.57 18.60
N LYS A 58 21.07 9.64 18.73
CA LYS A 58 21.44 10.84 19.49
C LYS A 58 21.24 10.66 21.00
N THR A 59 20.08 10.14 21.41
CA THR A 59 19.59 10.18 22.80
C THR A 59 20.07 9.01 23.66
N PHE A 60 20.29 7.83 23.05
CA PHE A 60 20.69 6.61 23.78
C PHE A 60 22.20 6.34 23.75
N LYS A 61 22.98 7.20 23.08
CA LYS A 61 24.43 7.06 22.93
C LYS A 61 25.13 6.95 24.29
N GLY A 62 25.94 5.89 24.45
CA GLY A 62 26.71 5.64 25.68
C GLY A 62 25.93 4.95 26.81
N GLN A 63 24.63 4.68 26.64
CA GLN A 63 23.91 3.82 27.57
C GLN A 63 24.34 2.35 27.45
N LYS A 64 24.08 1.55 28.50
CA LYS A 64 24.21 0.09 28.44
C LYS A 64 23.39 -0.48 27.27
N ASP A 65 23.99 -1.43 26.56
CA ASP A 65 23.46 -2.13 25.40
C ASP A 65 23.03 -1.19 24.23
N PHE A 66 23.61 0.01 24.15
CA PHE A 66 23.47 0.88 22.98
C PHE A 66 24.36 0.42 21.82
N MET A 67 23.80 0.46 20.61
CA MET A 67 24.51 0.40 19.34
C MET A 67 23.72 1.28 18.34
N PRO A 68 24.38 2.09 17.48
CA PRO A 68 23.67 2.94 16.54
C PRO A 68 22.88 2.12 15.51
N VAL A 69 21.67 2.57 15.17
CA VAL A 69 20.84 1.99 14.11
C VAL A 69 21.20 2.63 12.77
N LYS A 70 21.53 1.80 11.78
CA LYS A 70 21.73 2.17 10.38
C LYS A 70 20.52 1.70 9.58
N MET A 71 19.71 2.65 9.11
CA MET A 71 18.67 2.38 8.13
C MET A 71 19.30 2.01 6.79
N SER A 72 18.76 1.00 6.11
CA SER A 72 19.11 0.65 4.73
C SER A 72 17.84 0.49 3.90
N TYR A 73 17.79 1.18 2.76
CA TYR A 73 16.62 1.36 1.92
C TYR A 73 16.75 0.63 0.59
N ALA A 74 15.64 0.53 -0.16
CA ALA A 74 15.62 -0.01 -1.52
C ALA A 74 16.70 0.58 -2.46
N ASP A 75 17.12 1.81 -2.21
CA ASP A 75 18.16 2.55 -2.92
C ASP A 75 19.59 2.03 -2.62
N ASP A 76 19.84 1.46 -1.43
CA ASP A 76 21.15 0.90 -1.05
C ASP A 76 21.33 -0.55 -1.53
N HIS A 77 20.22 -1.31 -1.59
CA HIS A 77 20.25 -2.76 -1.83
C HIS A 77 19.53 -3.23 -3.10
N ASN A 78 19.11 -2.32 -3.98
CA ASN A 78 18.53 -2.63 -5.29
C ASN A 78 17.43 -3.71 -5.24
N THR A 79 16.45 -3.54 -4.36
CA THR A 79 15.19 -4.31 -4.37
C THR A 79 14.11 -3.57 -3.59
N THR A 80 12.88 -3.60 -4.09
CA THR A 80 11.68 -3.08 -3.42
C THR A 80 10.79 -4.17 -2.84
N SER A 81 11.27 -5.43 -2.79
CA SER A 81 10.51 -6.57 -2.27
C SER A 81 11.06 -7.03 -0.93
N GLU A 82 10.22 -6.94 0.11
CA GLU A 82 10.51 -7.44 1.45
C GLU A 82 10.79 -8.96 1.49
N PHE A 83 10.08 -9.74 0.67
CA PHE A 83 10.33 -11.18 0.56
C PHE A 83 11.73 -11.47 -0.01
N VAL A 84 12.22 -10.64 -0.94
CA VAL A 84 13.61 -10.72 -1.45
C VAL A 84 14.63 -10.34 -0.37
N LEU A 85 14.30 -9.46 0.58
CA LEU A 85 15.16 -9.17 1.74
C LEU A 85 15.27 -10.37 2.67
N ALA A 86 14.14 -10.97 3.05
CA ALA A 86 14.12 -12.17 3.87
C ALA A 86 14.84 -13.36 3.19
N ARG A 87 14.67 -13.54 1.87
CA ARG A 87 15.44 -14.52 1.08
C ARG A 87 16.94 -14.26 1.15
N ARG A 88 17.41 -13.05 0.86
CA ARG A 88 18.86 -12.73 0.91
C ARG A 88 19.45 -12.97 2.30
N ALA A 89 18.72 -12.61 3.36
CA ALA A 89 19.15 -12.88 4.73
C ALA A 89 19.19 -14.40 5.04
N LYS A 90 18.21 -15.20 4.58
CA LYS A 90 18.26 -16.67 4.64
C LYS A 90 19.49 -17.21 3.91
N ASP A 91 19.75 -16.75 2.69
CA ASP A 91 20.84 -17.24 1.85
C ASP A 91 22.22 -16.88 2.45
N ASN A 92 22.33 -15.75 3.15
CA ASN A 92 23.49 -15.38 3.97
C ASN A 92 23.62 -16.22 5.26
N ILE A 93 22.51 -16.59 5.92
CA ILE A 93 22.52 -17.53 7.05
C ILE A 93 22.96 -18.93 6.61
N GLU A 94 22.47 -19.41 5.46
CA GLU A 94 22.75 -20.73 4.90
C GLU A 94 24.20 -20.88 4.43
N SER A 95 24.76 -19.84 3.78
CA SER A 95 26.18 -19.77 3.40
C SER A 95 27.13 -19.46 4.56
N GLY A 96 26.60 -19.18 5.76
CA GLY A 96 27.38 -18.81 6.94
C GLY A 96 27.95 -17.39 6.93
N ASN A 97 27.52 -16.55 5.99
CA ASN A 97 27.93 -15.15 5.87
C ASN A 97 27.16 -14.23 6.83
N PHE A 98 27.31 -14.47 8.14
CA PHE A 98 26.59 -13.75 9.20
C PHE A 98 26.87 -12.25 9.28
N LYS A 99 27.89 -11.72 8.57
CA LYS A 99 28.17 -10.28 8.50
C LYS A 99 27.15 -9.51 7.66
N ASP A 100 26.61 -10.17 6.62
CA ASP A 100 25.66 -9.57 5.69
C ASP A 100 24.21 -9.98 6.02
N VAL A 101 23.97 -10.47 7.24
CA VAL A 101 22.62 -10.72 7.77
C VAL A 101 22.19 -9.46 8.54
N PRO A 102 21.13 -8.74 8.11
CA PRO A 102 20.63 -7.58 8.83
C PRO A 102 20.01 -7.99 10.18
N ASN A 103 20.13 -7.14 11.19
CA ASN A 103 19.54 -7.38 12.51
C ASN A 103 18.01 -7.22 12.51
N ILE A 104 17.50 -6.33 11.65
CA ILE A 104 16.08 -6.02 11.54
C ILE A 104 15.72 -5.95 10.06
N ILE A 105 14.67 -6.66 9.65
CA ILE A 105 14.09 -6.57 8.31
C ILE A 105 12.66 -6.07 8.46
N LEU A 106 12.27 -5.05 7.68
CA LEU A 106 10.86 -4.76 7.43
C LEU A 106 10.33 -5.83 6.47
N GLY A 107 9.36 -6.62 6.91
CA GLY A 107 8.92 -7.82 6.22
C GLY A 107 7.50 -8.27 6.55
N ALA A 108 7.11 -9.42 6.00
CA ALA A 108 5.80 -10.04 6.18
C ALA A 108 5.89 -11.44 6.81
N GLN A 109 4.74 -12.06 7.08
CA GLN A 109 4.60 -13.43 7.62
C GLN A 109 5.38 -14.49 6.81
N SER A 110 5.49 -14.33 5.49
CA SER A 110 6.31 -15.19 4.61
C SER A 110 7.82 -14.95 4.76
N GLY A 111 8.24 -13.71 5.01
CA GLY A 111 9.62 -13.41 5.39
C GLY A 111 10.00 -14.07 6.72
N ALA A 112 9.11 -14.03 7.71
CA ALA A 112 9.28 -14.80 8.94
C ALA A 112 9.41 -16.30 8.68
N TYR A 113 8.59 -16.88 7.81
CA TYR A 113 8.68 -18.30 7.49
C TYR A 113 10.07 -18.65 6.91
N VAL A 114 10.52 -17.89 5.92
CA VAL A 114 11.83 -18.06 5.26
C VAL A 114 13.00 -17.96 6.25
N ILE A 115 12.99 -17.00 7.17
CA ILE A 115 14.04 -16.86 8.20
C ILE A 115 13.95 -17.98 9.26
N ASN A 116 12.74 -18.39 9.65
CA ASN A 116 12.56 -19.36 10.74
C ASN A 116 12.89 -20.81 10.34
N GLN A 117 13.06 -21.11 9.05
CA GLN A 117 13.65 -22.38 8.59
C GLN A 117 15.01 -22.66 9.25
N TYR A 118 15.76 -21.63 9.64
CA TYR A 118 17.04 -21.74 10.35
C TYR A 118 16.96 -21.42 11.85
N ASN A 119 15.74 -21.28 12.39
CA ASN A 119 15.41 -20.79 13.73
C ASN A 119 16.22 -19.53 14.11
N ARG A 120 16.13 -18.50 13.27
CA ARG A 120 16.84 -17.21 13.42
C ARG A 120 15.96 -16.00 13.71
N LEU A 121 14.65 -16.17 13.85
CA LEU A 121 13.82 -15.11 14.44
C LEU A 121 14.14 -15.01 15.94
N MET A 122 14.35 -13.79 16.45
CA MET A 122 14.58 -13.54 17.87
C MET A 122 13.27 -13.65 18.66
N ASP A 123 13.34 -14.14 19.91
CA ASP A 123 12.30 -13.86 20.90
C ASP A 123 12.63 -12.54 21.62
N LEU A 124 11.60 -11.74 21.86
CA LEU A 124 11.64 -10.41 22.48
C LEU A 124 10.73 -10.31 23.72
N SER A 125 10.16 -11.43 24.17
CA SER A 125 9.30 -11.52 25.35
C SER A 125 9.97 -10.99 26.63
N ASP A 126 11.29 -11.18 26.74
CA ASP A 126 12.16 -10.71 27.82
C ASP A 126 12.33 -9.18 27.88
N VAL A 127 12.08 -8.47 26.77
CA VAL A 127 12.06 -7.00 26.70
C VAL A 127 10.65 -6.42 26.53
N GLY A 128 9.64 -7.22 26.91
CA GLY A 128 8.24 -6.82 26.96
C GLY A 128 7.48 -6.91 25.63
N ILE A 129 8.14 -7.25 24.52
CA ILE A 129 7.48 -7.40 23.22
C ILE A 129 6.94 -8.83 23.10
N LYS A 130 5.71 -9.00 23.55
CA LYS A 130 4.97 -10.27 23.63
C LYS A 130 3.50 -10.04 23.24
N LYS A 131 2.76 -11.13 23.04
CA LYS A 131 1.45 -11.14 22.38
C LYS A 131 0.40 -10.18 22.99
N ASP A 132 0.47 -9.90 24.29
CA ASP A 132 -0.50 -9.10 25.02
C ASP A 132 -0.33 -7.56 24.94
N ILE A 133 0.78 -7.05 24.37
CA ILE A 133 0.93 -5.61 24.09
C ILE A 133 0.26 -5.19 22.78
N PHE A 134 -0.17 -6.15 21.95
CA PHE A 134 -0.77 -5.94 20.64
C PHE A 134 -2.30 -6.08 20.68
N ASN A 135 -2.98 -5.51 19.69
CA ASN A 135 -4.38 -5.84 19.42
C ASN A 135 -4.52 -7.36 19.26
N GLN A 136 -5.49 -7.98 19.95
CA GLN A 136 -5.60 -9.45 20.00
C GLN A 136 -5.75 -10.09 18.61
N SER A 137 -6.61 -9.56 17.74
CA SER A 137 -6.86 -10.16 16.42
C SER A 137 -5.68 -10.02 15.45
N ILE A 138 -4.88 -8.94 15.57
CA ILE A 138 -3.59 -8.81 14.88
C ILE A 138 -2.53 -9.74 15.50
N ALA A 139 -2.47 -9.81 16.83
CA ALA A 139 -1.52 -10.65 17.56
C ALA A 139 -1.71 -12.14 17.27
N ASP A 140 -2.96 -12.58 17.04
CA ASP A 140 -3.27 -13.94 16.62
C ASP A 140 -2.72 -14.27 15.22
N LEU A 141 -2.91 -13.40 14.23
CA LEU A 141 -2.31 -13.54 12.88
C LEU A 141 -0.79 -13.76 12.96
N HIS A 142 -0.11 -12.92 13.74
CA HIS A 142 1.35 -12.88 13.86
C HIS A 142 1.94 -13.96 14.79
N SER A 143 1.09 -14.66 15.54
CA SER A 143 1.47 -15.85 16.32
C SER A 143 1.37 -17.17 15.53
N ILE A 144 0.84 -17.13 14.31
CA ILE A 144 0.74 -18.30 13.42
C ILE A 144 1.92 -18.29 12.45
N LEU A 145 2.81 -19.26 12.55
CA LEU A 145 3.91 -19.47 11.60
C LEU A 145 3.98 -20.92 11.12
N SER A 146 4.43 -21.10 9.88
CA SER A 146 4.61 -22.44 9.29
C SER A 146 5.53 -23.34 10.11
N GLY A 147 5.05 -24.55 10.38
CA GLY A 147 5.78 -25.59 11.11
C GLY A 147 5.95 -25.30 12.60
N GLN A 148 5.32 -24.24 13.12
CA GLN A 148 5.34 -23.91 14.54
C GLN A 148 4.01 -24.32 15.17
N ALA A 149 4.08 -25.13 16.22
CA ALA A 149 2.91 -25.50 17.03
C ALA A 149 2.66 -24.52 18.19
N ASP A 150 3.70 -23.79 18.61
CA ASP A 150 3.59 -22.72 19.59
C ASP A 150 2.88 -21.50 18.98
N LYS A 151 1.89 -20.98 19.71
CA LYS A 151 1.12 -19.76 19.38
C LYS A 151 1.16 -18.72 20.51
N SER A 152 2.00 -18.93 21.52
CA SER A 152 2.26 -18.00 22.62
C SER A 152 3.24 -16.90 22.19
N ARG A 153 4.23 -17.28 21.37
CA ARG A 153 5.20 -16.38 20.76
C ARG A 153 4.62 -15.63 19.56
N VAL A 154 5.12 -14.41 19.35
CA VAL A 154 4.95 -13.60 18.14
C VAL A 154 6.16 -13.85 17.24
N TYR A 155 5.95 -14.24 15.97
CA TYR A 155 7.04 -14.62 15.07
C TYR A 155 7.50 -13.47 14.16
N ASN A 156 6.58 -12.84 13.44
CA ASN A 156 6.78 -11.53 12.85
C ASN A 156 6.11 -10.48 13.76
N ILE A 157 6.81 -9.44 14.17
CA ILE A 157 6.28 -8.51 15.18
C ILE A 157 5.35 -7.48 14.49
N PRO A 158 4.08 -7.34 14.89
CA PRO A 158 3.17 -6.34 14.31
C PRO A 158 3.76 -4.94 14.47
N PHE A 159 4.01 -4.23 13.37
CA PHE A 159 4.75 -2.97 13.40
C PHE A 159 3.94 -1.80 12.86
N ASP A 160 3.67 -1.79 11.56
CA ASP A 160 2.90 -0.76 10.90
C ASP A 160 1.69 -1.37 10.22
N ASN A 161 0.51 -0.84 10.53
CA ASN A 161 -0.74 -1.26 9.95
C ASN A 161 -1.33 -0.10 9.13
N ALA A 162 -1.78 -0.43 7.92
CA ALA A 162 -2.48 0.47 7.02
C ALA A 162 -3.46 -0.30 6.16
N ASP A 163 -4.67 0.25 5.97
CA ASP A 163 -5.64 -0.33 5.06
C ASP A 163 -5.09 -0.39 3.62
N THR A 164 -5.14 -1.55 2.97
CA THR A 164 -4.75 -1.74 1.55
C THR A 164 -5.85 -1.37 0.56
N ASP A 165 -7.10 -1.56 0.95
CA ASP A 165 -8.28 -1.44 0.11
C ASP A 165 -9.35 -0.54 0.76
N ALA A 166 -8.90 0.60 1.31
CA ALA A 166 -9.73 1.70 1.77
C ALA A 166 -10.46 2.37 0.59
N LEU A 167 -11.65 2.90 0.84
CA LEU A 167 -12.55 3.42 -0.18
C LEU A 167 -12.49 4.94 -0.27
N ALA A 168 -11.87 5.47 -1.34
CA ALA A 168 -11.77 6.90 -1.61
C ALA A 168 -12.78 7.36 -2.66
N PHE A 169 -13.15 8.64 -2.56
CA PHE A 169 -14.04 9.32 -3.50
C PHE A 169 -13.42 10.64 -3.96
N ASN A 170 -13.54 10.93 -5.25
CA ASN A 170 -13.50 12.29 -5.78
C ASN A 170 -14.95 12.79 -5.83
N LEU A 171 -15.30 13.72 -4.96
CA LEU A 171 -16.68 14.09 -4.67
C LEU A 171 -17.35 14.86 -5.81
N ASP A 172 -16.61 15.60 -6.62
CA ASP A 172 -17.13 16.34 -7.78
C ASP A 172 -17.37 15.42 -8.99
N ALA A 173 -16.46 14.48 -9.27
CA ALA A 173 -16.67 13.42 -10.25
C ALA A 173 -17.86 12.52 -9.84
N LEU A 174 -17.96 12.18 -8.56
CA LEU A 174 -19.10 11.46 -7.99
C LEU A 174 -20.40 12.27 -8.11
N TYR A 175 -20.39 13.57 -7.81
CA TYR A 175 -21.57 14.42 -7.93
C TYR A 175 -22.08 14.50 -9.37
N PHE A 176 -21.16 14.69 -10.34
CA PHE A 176 -21.48 14.68 -11.76
C PHE A 176 -22.10 13.35 -12.20
N MET A 177 -21.53 12.23 -11.76
CA MET A 177 -22.06 10.89 -12.02
C MET A 177 -23.48 10.70 -11.44
N LEU A 178 -23.69 11.07 -10.18
CA LEU A 178 -24.99 11.00 -9.51
C LEU A 178 -26.04 11.90 -10.18
N LYS A 179 -25.65 13.12 -10.58
CA LYS A 179 -26.53 14.04 -11.31
C LYS A 179 -26.98 13.47 -12.64
N MET A 180 -26.07 12.87 -13.42
CA MET A 180 -26.43 12.19 -14.66
C MET A 180 -27.37 10.99 -14.43
N ILE A 181 -27.20 10.23 -13.34
CA ILE A 181 -28.10 9.13 -12.98
C ILE A 181 -29.52 9.64 -12.73
N GLU A 182 -29.66 10.69 -11.92
CA GLU A 182 -30.94 11.36 -11.63
C GLU A 182 -31.61 11.93 -12.90
N ASP A 183 -30.86 12.67 -13.72
CA ASP A 183 -31.38 13.29 -14.95
C ASP A 183 -31.88 12.23 -15.94
N GLY A 184 -31.19 11.07 -16.00
CA GLY A 184 -31.54 9.87 -16.78
C GLY A 184 -32.58 8.94 -16.14
N LYS A 185 -33.32 9.43 -15.13
CA LYS A 185 -34.47 8.77 -14.44
C LYS A 185 -34.11 7.67 -13.43
N GLY A 186 -32.89 7.67 -12.91
CA GLY A 186 -32.54 6.97 -11.69
C GLY A 186 -32.96 7.75 -10.44
N GLU A 187 -32.96 7.07 -9.30
CA GLU A 187 -33.20 7.66 -7.98
C GLU A 187 -31.86 7.87 -7.25
N VAL A 188 -31.65 9.05 -6.65
CA VAL A 188 -30.48 9.33 -5.81
C VAL A 188 -30.94 9.83 -4.44
N ASP A 189 -30.55 9.12 -3.39
CA ASP A 189 -30.79 9.55 -2.01
C ASP A 189 -29.79 10.63 -1.60
N TRP A 190 -30.10 11.89 -1.89
CA TRP A 190 -29.30 13.04 -1.48
C TRP A 190 -29.27 13.29 0.04
N THR A 191 -29.90 12.45 0.87
CA THR A 191 -29.82 12.51 2.34
C THR A 191 -28.82 11.51 2.92
N ALA A 192 -28.47 10.45 2.18
CA ALA A 192 -27.38 9.53 2.50
C ALA A 192 -26.02 10.26 2.52
N ASP A 193 -25.06 9.77 3.33
CA ASP A 193 -23.85 10.53 3.68
C ASP A 193 -22.95 10.77 2.46
N ILE A 194 -22.77 9.74 1.61
CA ILE A 194 -21.92 9.83 0.42
C ILE A 194 -22.52 10.76 -0.67
N PRO A 195 -23.78 10.61 -1.12
CA PRO A 195 -24.41 11.57 -2.04
C PRO A 195 -24.49 13.00 -1.48
N LYS A 196 -24.74 13.15 -0.18
CA LYS A 196 -24.74 14.45 0.50
C LYS A 196 -23.37 15.12 0.43
N ARG A 197 -22.28 14.41 0.75
CA ARG A 197 -20.90 14.92 0.63
C ARG A 197 -20.57 15.34 -0.80
N ALA A 198 -20.97 14.55 -1.79
CA ALA A 198 -20.79 14.88 -3.21
C ALA A 198 -21.45 16.22 -3.57
N LYS A 199 -22.73 16.38 -3.20
CA LYS A 199 -23.51 17.60 -3.39
C LYS A 199 -22.99 18.79 -2.59
N GLU A 200 -22.38 18.55 -1.42
CA GLU A 200 -21.76 19.57 -0.60
C GLU A 200 -20.39 20.03 -1.11
N ALA A 201 -19.56 19.16 -1.70
CA ALA A 201 -18.26 19.51 -2.27
C ALA A 201 -18.41 20.38 -3.53
N ALA A 202 -19.30 19.96 -4.45
CA ALA A 202 -19.61 20.63 -5.71
C ALA A 202 -20.39 21.96 -5.58
N GLN A 203 -20.28 22.62 -4.41
CA GLN A 203 -20.78 23.97 -4.19
C GLN A 203 -19.69 24.99 -4.63
N PRO A 204 -20.05 26.02 -5.41
CA PRO A 204 -19.08 26.98 -5.95
C PRO A 204 -18.11 27.54 -4.89
N GLY A 205 -16.81 27.43 -5.17
CA GLY A 205 -15.75 28.00 -4.33
C GLY A 205 -15.33 27.17 -3.11
N LYS A 206 -15.93 25.99 -2.86
CA LYS A 206 -15.37 25.04 -1.88
C LYS A 206 -14.21 24.23 -2.49
N GLY A 207 -14.51 23.44 -3.51
CA GLY A 207 -13.57 22.50 -4.11
C GLY A 207 -12.83 23.03 -5.33
N ASN A 208 -12.35 22.13 -6.19
CA ASN A 208 -11.98 22.41 -7.58
C ASN A 208 -12.97 21.73 -8.54
N ASP A 209 -13.43 22.45 -9.56
CA ASP A 209 -14.30 21.88 -10.59
C ASP A 209 -13.60 20.77 -11.40
N LEU A 210 -14.38 19.80 -11.87
CA LEU A 210 -13.95 18.82 -12.89
C LEU A 210 -13.16 19.49 -14.02
N PRO A 211 -11.95 19.02 -14.39
CA PRO A 211 -11.12 19.65 -15.41
C PRO A 211 -11.85 19.81 -16.75
N GLU A 212 -11.65 20.93 -17.46
CA GLU A 212 -12.34 21.24 -18.72
C GLU A 212 -12.07 20.20 -19.82
N LYS A 213 -10.86 19.65 -19.85
CA LYS A 213 -10.44 18.56 -20.76
C LYS A 213 -10.73 17.16 -20.19
N SER A 214 -11.44 17.02 -19.07
CA SER A 214 -11.78 15.70 -18.52
C SER A 214 -12.81 14.99 -19.40
N ILE A 215 -12.58 13.71 -19.73
CA ILE A 215 -13.50 12.93 -20.57
C ILE A 215 -14.88 12.76 -19.94
N TRP A 216 -14.99 12.90 -18.61
CA TRP A 216 -16.26 13.03 -17.90
C TRP A 216 -17.16 14.11 -18.52
N ARG A 217 -16.61 15.27 -18.89
CA ARG A 217 -17.36 16.36 -19.57
C ARG A 217 -17.73 16.06 -21.02
N ALA A 218 -17.19 14.99 -21.60
CA ALA A 218 -17.59 14.46 -22.90
C ALA A 218 -18.65 13.35 -22.79
N LEU A 219 -19.05 12.92 -21.60
CA LEU A 219 -20.16 11.98 -21.43
C LEU A 219 -21.51 12.67 -21.69
N LYS A 220 -22.44 11.90 -22.27
CA LYS A 220 -23.86 12.22 -22.34
C LYS A 220 -24.68 10.98 -22.02
N LEU A 221 -25.96 11.17 -21.68
CA LEU A 221 -26.89 10.06 -21.51
C LEU A 221 -27.13 9.34 -22.84
N LYS A 222 -27.41 8.04 -22.79
CA LYS A 222 -28.07 7.34 -23.92
C LYS A 222 -29.53 7.80 -24.02
N GLU A 223 -30.11 7.63 -25.19
CA GLU A 223 -31.52 7.96 -25.45
C GLU A 223 -32.48 7.06 -24.64
N GLY A 224 -33.65 7.60 -24.30
CA GLY A 224 -34.64 6.95 -23.43
C GLY A 224 -34.48 7.32 -21.95
N GLU A 225 -34.77 6.36 -21.07
CA GLU A 225 -34.69 6.52 -19.61
C GLU A 225 -33.61 5.56 -19.05
N PRO A 226 -32.32 5.79 -19.33
CA PRO A 226 -31.26 4.79 -19.17
C PRO A 226 -31.03 4.30 -17.73
N PHE A 227 -31.46 5.05 -16.73
CA PHE A 227 -31.34 4.71 -15.31
C PHE A 227 -32.67 4.39 -14.63
N LYS A 228 -33.77 4.19 -15.39
CA LYS A 228 -35.10 3.91 -14.82
C LYS A 228 -35.08 2.71 -13.86
N GLY A 229 -35.50 2.94 -12.62
CA GLY A 229 -35.54 1.91 -11.57
C GLY A 229 -34.16 1.53 -11.00
N PHE A 230 -33.10 2.24 -11.37
CA PHE A 230 -31.81 2.16 -10.69
C PHE A 230 -31.77 3.19 -9.56
N LYS A 231 -31.48 2.74 -8.34
CA LYS A 231 -31.38 3.60 -7.15
C LYS A 231 -29.95 3.61 -6.62
N VAL A 232 -29.46 4.80 -6.26
CA VAL A 232 -28.23 5.00 -5.51
C VAL A 232 -28.55 5.52 -4.12
N ASP A 233 -28.13 4.77 -3.10
CA ASP A 233 -28.24 5.15 -1.69
C ASP A 233 -27.03 4.67 -0.88
N GLU A 234 -27.10 4.81 0.44
CA GLU A 234 -26.03 4.44 1.37
C GLU A 234 -25.61 2.95 1.27
N LYS A 235 -26.44 2.05 0.73
CA LYS A 235 -26.05 0.65 0.47
C LYS A 235 -25.13 0.50 -0.72
N THR A 236 -25.24 1.36 -1.74
CA THR A 236 -24.50 1.25 -3.00
C THR A 236 -22.99 1.30 -2.77
N PHE A 237 -22.55 1.95 -1.69
CA PHE A 237 -21.15 2.12 -1.33
C PHE A 237 -20.63 1.13 -0.26
N LYS A 238 -21.47 0.20 0.23
CA LYS A 238 -21.10 -0.73 1.31
C LYS A 238 -20.44 -2.03 0.87
N SER A 239 -20.49 -2.38 -0.41
CA SER A 239 -19.87 -3.59 -0.93
C SER A 239 -19.15 -3.39 -2.26
N MET A 240 -18.09 -4.15 -2.49
CA MET A 240 -17.33 -4.12 -3.74
C MET A 240 -18.21 -4.50 -4.93
N GLU A 241 -19.11 -5.47 -4.74
CA GLU A 241 -20.12 -5.82 -5.75
C GLU A 241 -21.03 -4.65 -6.11
N LYS A 242 -21.55 -3.88 -5.15
CA LYS A 242 -22.47 -2.76 -5.43
C LYS A 242 -21.77 -1.54 -6.04
N ILE A 243 -20.52 -1.28 -5.65
CA ILE A 243 -19.67 -0.26 -6.29
C ILE A 243 -19.34 -0.66 -7.75
N ARG A 244 -19.08 -1.95 -7.98
CA ARG A 244 -18.85 -2.54 -9.31
C ARG A 244 -20.11 -2.52 -10.18
N GLU A 245 -21.28 -2.82 -9.63
CA GLU A 245 -22.58 -2.67 -10.30
C GLU A 245 -22.83 -1.21 -10.69
N LEU A 246 -22.60 -0.24 -9.79
CA LEU A 246 -22.73 1.19 -10.06
C LEU A 246 -21.82 1.63 -11.22
N ALA A 247 -20.55 1.19 -11.21
CA ALA A 247 -19.59 1.48 -12.27
C ALA A 247 -20.01 0.95 -13.65
N VAL A 248 -20.53 -0.28 -13.70
CA VAL A 248 -21.05 -0.89 -14.93
C VAL A 248 -22.32 -0.17 -15.38
N LYS A 249 -23.29 0.05 -14.48
CA LYS A 249 -24.56 0.72 -14.80
C LYS A 249 -24.35 2.14 -15.31
N PHE A 250 -23.44 2.90 -14.71
CA PHE A 250 -23.13 4.25 -15.18
C PHE A 250 -22.53 4.26 -16.59
N HIS A 251 -21.63 3.33 -16.89
CA HIS A 251 -21.14 3.15 -18.25
C HIS A 251 -22.26 2.74 -19.23
N ASP A 252 -23.06 1.74 -18.87
CA ASP A 252 -24.16 1.24 -19.68
C ASP A 252 -25.27 2.28 -19.95
N GLY A 253 -25.47 3.25 -19.05
CA GLY A 253 -26.43 4.35 -19.23
C GLY A 253 -25.88 5.58 -19.98
N THR A 254 -24.57 5.65 -20.24
CA THR A 254 -23.91 6.80 -20.87
C THR A 254 -23.32 6.47 -22.24
N THR A 255 -22.98 7.49 -23.01
CA THR A 255 -22.21 7.37 -24.25
C THR A 255 -21.30 8.58 -24.41
N LEU A 256 -20.25 8.44 -25.24
CA LEU A 256 -19.24 9.47 -25.44
C LEU A 256 -19.64 10.41 -26.58
N ASP A 257 -19.69 11.71 -26.28
CA ASP A 257 -19.74 12.77 -27.28
C ASP A 257 -18.38 12.88 -27.98
N GLN A 258 -18.24 12.10 -29.05
CA GLN A 258 -17.04 11.99 -29.88
C GLN A 258 -16.54 13.36 -30.40
N SER A 259 -17.37 14.40 -30.44
CA SER A 259 -16.96 15.75 -30.86
C SER A 259 -16.11 16.49 -29.82
N LYS A 260 -16.31 16.20 -28.53
CA LYS A 260 -15.63 16.86 -27.39
C LYS A 260 -14.30 16.22 -26.99
N VAL A 261 -13.89 15.14 -27.66
CA VAL A 261 -12.71 14.35 -27.30
C VAL A 261 -11.59 14.58 -28.33
N ASP A 262 -10.43 15.00 -27.85
CA ASP A 262 -9.28 15.45 -28.62
C ASP A 262 -7.96 14.88 -28.05
N ALA A 263 -6.81 15.40 -28.51
CA ALA A 263 -5.49 14.93 -28.08
C ALA A 263 -5.17 15.30 -26.62
N ASP A 264 -5.72 16.41 -26.12
CA ASP A 264 -5.49 16.91 -24.76
C ASP A 264 -6.41 16.25 -23.72
N THR A 265 -7.47 15.57 -24.17
CA THR A 265 -8.51 15.01 -23.30
C THR A 265 -7.94 14.02 -22.28
N ILE A 266 -8.33 14.19 -21.01
CA ILE A 266 -7.90 13.36 -19.89
C ILE A 266 -8.87 12.17 -19.76
N THR A 267 -8.37 10.96 -19.98
CA THR A 267 -9.07 9.68 -19.76
C THR A 267 -9.53 9.53 -18.30
N GLY A 268 -10.60 8.77 -18.04
CA GLY A 268 -11.10 8.52 -16.69
C GLY A 268 -11.88 7.20 -16.55
N GLU A 269 -12.29 6.90 -15.32
CA GLU A 269 -12.98 5.68 -14.94
C GLU A 269 -13.94 5.91 -13.76
N VAL A 270 -15.03 5.14 -13.65
CA VAL A 270 -15.88 5.24 -12.45
C VAL A 270 -15.15 4.72 -11.21
N LEU A 271 -14.56 3.52 -11.33
CA LEU A 271 -13.88 2.82 -10.26
C LEU A 271 -12.41 2.52 -10.63
N SER A 272 -11.48 2.91 -9.77
CA SER A 272 -10.11 2.37 -9.78
C SER A 272 -9.84 1.39 -8.64
N ILE A 273 -8.89 0.49 -8.83
CA ILE A 273 -8.41 -0.47 -7.82
C ILE A 273 -6.88 -0.48 -7.88
N ASP A 274 -6.21 -0.27 -6.74
CA ASP A 274 -4.74 -0.35 -6.65
C ASP A 274 -4.26 -1.82 -6.61
N TYR A 275 -4.54 -2.55 -5.52
CA TYR A 275 -4.04 -3.92 -5.33
C TYR A 275 -4.96 -4.96 -5.98
N ASN A 276 -4.90 -5.06 -7.31
CA ASN A 276 -5.85 -5.80 -8.14
C ASN A 276 -5.98 -7.27 -7.70
N ALA A 277 -4.85 -7.97 -7.51
CA ALA A 277 -4.87 -9.35 -7.04
C ALA A 277 -5.36 -9.49 -5.59
N GLN A 278 -5.08 -8.55 -4.69
CA GLN A 278 -5.61 -8.61 -3.31
C GLN A 278 -7.14 -8.47 -3.32
N ALA A 279 -7.65 -7.47 -4.04
CA ALA A 279 -9.08 -7.23 -4.23
C ALA A 279 -9.81 -8.43 -4.85
N PHE A 280 -9.18 -9.13 -5.81
CA PHE A 280 -9.70 -10.38 -6.39
C PHE A 280 -9.68 -11.55 -5.38
N LEU A 281 -8.54 -11.79 -4.73
CA LEU A 281 -8.36 -12.90 -3.79
C LEU A 281 -9.21 -12.73 -2.52
N LYS A 282 -9.55 -11.49 -2.14
CA LYS A 282 -10.52 -11.17 -1.08
C LYS A 282 -11.92 -11.67 -1.44
N GLU A 283 -12.41 -11.35 -2.64
CA GLU A 283 -13.72 -11.86 -3.10
C GLU A 283 -13.71 -13.39 -3.29
N PHE A 284 -12.61 -13.95 -3.80
CA PHE A 284 -12.45 -15.40 -3.92
C PHE A 284 -12.55 -16.11 -2.56
N LYS A 285 -11.88 -15.59 -1.51
CA LYS A 285 -11.97 -16.11 -0.14
C LYS A 285 -13.41 -16.13 0.37
N SER A 286 -14.20 -15.06 0.18
CA SER A 286 -15.62 -15.02 0.60
C SER A 286 -16.56 -15.94 -0.18
N ARG A 287 -16.12 -16.44 -1.35
CA ARG A 287 -16.87 -17.39 -2.18
C ARG A 287 -16.57 -18.84 -1.81
N ILE A 288 -15.32 -19.17 -1.43
CA ILE A 288 -14.95 -20.52 -0.99
C ILE A 288 -15.18 -20.77 0.52
N GLY A 289 -15.12 -19.74 1.36
CA GLY A 289 -14.93 -19.81 2.81
C GLY A 289 -16.08 -20.37 3.66
N LYS A 290 -16.58 -21.56 3.35
CA LYS A 290 -17.66 -22.25 4.11
C LYS A 290 -17.18 -22.76 5.47
N THR A 291 -15.88 -23.02 5.62
CA THR A 291 -15.23 -23.51 6.85
C THR A 291 -13.89 -22.81 7.11
N GLU A 292 -13.28 -23.08 8.27
CA GLU A 292 -11.92 -22.61 8.57
C GLU A 292 -10.87 -23.15 7.57
N ASN A 293 -11.06 -24.38 7.08
CA ASN A 293 -10.19 -25.10 6.16
C ASN A 293 -10.32 -24.65 4.70
N ASP A 294 -11.39 -23.92 4.36
CA ASP A 294 -11.60 -23.38 3.01
C ASP A 294 -10.72 -22.15 2.78
N VAL A 295 -9.49 -22.40 2.32
CA VAL A 295 -8.49 -21.40 1.99
C VAL A 295 -7.84 -21.70 0.64
N ILE A 296 -7.37 -20.65 -0.05
CA ILE A 296 -6.77 -20.74 -1.39
C ILE A 296 -5.55 -21.68 -1.40
N TRP A 297 -4.81 -21.67 -0.29
CA TRP A 297 -3.68 -22.54 0.03
C TRP A 297 -3.54 -22.60 1.56
N LYS A 298 -3.05 -23.73 2.09
CA LYS A 298 -2.80 -23.94 3.52
C LYS A 298 -1.40 -24.52 3.75
N LEU A 299 -1.00 -24.61 5.01
CA LEU A 299 0.24 -25.27 5.42
C LEU A 299 -0.07 -26.63 6.03
N VAL A 300 0.74 -27.63 5.69
CA VAL A 300 0.62 -28.98 6.23
C VAL A 300 1.98 -29.49 6.69
N LEU A 301 1.98 -30.19 7.81
CA LEU A 301 3.16 -30.85 8.36
C LEU A 301 3.61 -32.01 7.44
N THR A 302 4.92 -32.19 7.31
CA THR A 302 5.52 -33.23 6.44
C THR A 302 6.01 -34.45 7.22
N GLY A 303 6.36 -34.27 8.50
CA GLY A 303 7.13 -35.23 9.30
C GLY A 303 8.66 -35.15 9.11
N ASP A 304 9.17 -34.37 8.14
CA ASP A 304 10.62 -34.19 7.92
C ASP A 304 11.19 -33.10 8.83
N GLN A 305 12.13 -33.46 9.72
CA GLN A 305 12.80 -32.50 10.60
C GLN A 305 13.59 -31.41 9.84
N LYS A 306 14.03 -31.66 8.60
CA LYS A 306 14.73 -30.68 7.76
C LYS A 306 13.76 -29.76 7.01
N LYS A 307 12.51 -30.18 6.84
CA LYS A 307 11.47 -29.47 6.07
C LYS A 307 10.10 -29.67 6.72
N PRO A 308 9.87 -29.18 7.95
CA PRO A 308 8.71 -29.59 8.79
C PRO A 308 7.34 -29.26 8.20
N THR A 309 7.27 -28.39 7.18
CA THR A 309 6.04 -28.03 6.46
C THR A 309 6.25 -27.89 4.97
N ARG A 310 5.15 -28.12 4.23
CA ARG A 310 4.97 -27.68 2.84
C ARG A 310 3.68 -26.86 2.71
N VAL A 311 3.58 -26.07 1.65
CA VAL A 311 2.29 -25.51 1.21
C VAL A 311 1.47 -26.61 0.51
N GLU A 312 0.15 -26.53 0.71
CA GLU A 312 -0.87 -27.26 -0.05
C GLU A 312 -1.72 -26.24 -0.79
N TYR A 313 -1.62 -26.24 -2.12
CA TYR A 313 -2.24 -25.25 -2.99
C TYR A 313 -3.61 -25.77 -3.45
N ASN A 314 -4.69 -25.23 -2.89
CA ASN A 314 -6.04 -25.72 -3.19
C ASN A 314 -6.57 -25.14 -4.52
N LEU A 315 -6.35 -23.86 -4.80
CA LEU A 315 -6.87 -23.18 -5.99
C LEU A 315 -6.57 -23.88 -7.34
N PRO A 316 -5.33 -24.30 -7.66
CA PRO A 316 -5.05 -24.98 -8.93
C PRO A 316 -5.43 -26.47 -8.96
N ASN A 317 -5.75 -27.07 -7.81
CA ASN A 317 -5.89 -28.53 -7.65
C ASN A 317 -7.30 -28.99 -7.21
N ASN A 318 -8.15 -28.11 -6.67
CA ASN A 318 -9.53 -28.41 -6.29
C ASN A 318 -10.49 -27.95 -7.42
N PRO A 319 -11.25 -28.87 -8.07
CA PRO A 319 -12.15 -28.52 -9.16
C PRO A 319 -13.26 -27.52 -8.81
N GLU A 320 -13.77 -27.51 -7.57
CA GLU A 320 -14.77 -26.50 -7.14
C GLU A 320 -14.13 -25.10 -7.10
N TYR A 321 -12.91 -25.02 -6.57
CA TYR A 321 -12.18 -23.75 -6.45
C TYR A 321 -11.75 -23.23 -7.83
N VAL A 322 -11.34 -24.12 -8.76
CA VAL A 322 -11.10 -23.77 -10.17
C VAL A 322 -12.37 -23.23 -10.83
N LYS A 323 -13.54 -23.82 -10.59
CA LYS A 323 -14.82 -23.32 -11.12
C LYS A 323 -15.14 -21.92 -10.57
N ILE A 324 -15.10 -21.74 -9.25
CA ILE A 324 -15.37 -20.45 -8.59
C ILE A 324 -14.39 -19.37 -9.07
N PHE A 325 -13.12 -19.73 -9.33
CA PHE A 325 -12.12 -18.81 -9.87
C PHE A 325 -12.51 -18.31 -11.26
N LYS A 326 -12.93 -19.20 -12.18
CA LYS A 326 -13.35 -18.83 -13.54
C LYS A 326 -14.60 -17.94 -13.53
N GLU A 327 -15.58 -18.25 -12.69
CA GLU A 327 -16.80 -17.45 -12.54
C GLU A 327 -16.49 -16.04 -12.01
N LEU A 328 -15.57 -15.92 -11.05
CA LEU A 328 -15.08 -14.65 -10.52
C LEU A 328 -14.20 -13.89 -11.53
N TRP A 329 -13.37 -14.59 -12.30
CA TRP A 329 -12.53 -14.01 -13.35
C TRP A 329 -13.34 -13.35 -14.45
N ASP A 330 -14.34 -14.04 -14.98
CA ASP A 330 -15.29 -13.48 -15.95
C ASP A 330 -16.13 -12.33 -15.35
N THR A 331 -16.37 -12.37 -14.03
CA THR A 331 -17.02 -11.26 -13.31
C THR A 331 -16.12 -10.02 -13.27
N TYR A 332 -14.85 -10.15 -12.89
CA TYR A 332 -13.90 -9.03 -12.84
C TYR A 332 -13.53 -8.52 -14.24
N THR A 333 -13.52 -9.38 -15.26
CA THR A 333 -13.15 -9.03 -16.64
C THR A 333 -14.38 -8.76 -17.52
N THR A 334 -14.85 -9.74 -18.29
CA THR A 334 -15.89 -9.59 -19.34
C THR A 334 -17.15 -8.88 -18.87
N LYS A 335 -17.65 -9.24 -17.68
CA LYS A 335 -18.90 -8.67 -17.15
C LYS A 335 -18.73 -7.22 -16.70
N SER A 336 -17.61 -6.88 -16.05
CA SER A 336 -17.48 -5.59 -15.36
C SER A 336 -16.59 -4.55 -16.03
N ILE A 337 -15.71 -4.92 -16.97
CA ILE A 337 -14.94 -3.97 -17.78
C ILE A 337 -15.79 -3.55 -18.98
N LYS A 338 -16.24 -2.30 -18.97
CA LYS A 338 -16.95 -1.63 -20.06
C LYS A 338 -16.18 -0.35 -20.42
N ARG A 339 -16.11 -0.02 -21.71
CA ARG A 339 -15.23 1.04 -22.23
C ARG A 339 -15.90 1.83 -23.34
N HIS A 340 -15.98 3.15 -23.19
CA HIS A 340 -16.19 4.08 -24.30
C HIS A 340 -14.81 4.50 -24.81
N VAL A 341 -14.60 4.51 -26.12
CA VAL A 341 -13.28 4.76 -26.72
C VAL A 341 -13.39 5.75 -27.88
N LYS A 342 -12.42 6.67 -27.96
CA LYS A 342 -12.08 7.40 -29.19
C LYS A 342 -10.59 7.22 -29.47
N LYS A 343 -10.23 6.80 -30.68
CA LYS A 343 -8.83 6.92 -31.15
C LYS A 343 -8.55 8.36 -31.56
N VAL A 344 -7.46 8.92 -31.06
CA VAL A 344 -6.96 10.25 -31.46
C VAL A 344 -5.48 10.11 -31.75
N ASN A 345 -5.12 10.23 -33.03
CA ASN A 345 -3.83 9.82 -33.58
C ASN A 345 -3.56 8.34 -33.19
N GLU A 346 -2.40 8.03 -32.64
CA GLU A 346 -1.99 6.67 -32.26
C GLU A 346 -2.59 6.19 -30.92
N ASN A 347 -3.12 7.11 -30.09
CA ASN A 347 -3.53 6.84 -28.71
C ASN A 347 -5.05 6.72 -28.55
N SER A 348 -5.50 5.98 -27.54
CA SER A 348 -6.91 5.87 -27.16
C SER A 348 -7.26 6.81 -26.01
N LYS A 349 -8.26 7.67 -26.22
CA LYS A 349 -8.99 8.37 -25.15
C LYS A 349 -10.15 7.48 -24.70
N VAL A 350 -10.23 7.22 -23.39
CA VAL A 350 -11.07 6.15 -22.84
C VAL A 350 -11.91 6.68 -21.69
N PHE A 351 -13.16 6.22 -21.59
CA PHE A 351 -13.90 6.24 -20.34
C PHE A 351 -14.29 4.81 -19.97
N SER A 352 -13.84 4.34 -18.82
CA SER A 352 -14.09 2.96 -18.35
C SER A 352 -15.09 2.90 -17.20
N SER A 353 -15.80 1.79 -17.06
CA SER A 353 -16.41 1.44 -15.76
C SER A 353 -15.33 1.24 -14.70
N ILE A 354 -14.32 0.42 -15.00
CA ILE A 354 -13.29 -0.02 -14.05
C ILE A 354 -11.89 0.12 -14.65
N LYS A 355 -10.92 0.47 -13.81
CA LYS A 355 -9.49 0.37 -14.10
C LYS A 355 -8.72 -0.33 -12.97
N TYR A 356 -7.92 -1.31 -13.34
CA TYR A 356 -6.91 -1.96 -12.51
C TYR A 356 -5.57 -1.21 -12.70
N MET A 357 -4.80 -0.97 -11.64
CA MET A 357 -3.65 -0.04 -11.68
C MET A 357 -2.28 -0.71 -11.75
N GLU A 358 -1.34 -0.08 -12.47
CA GLU A 358 0.09 -0.42 -12.45
C GLU A 358 0.80 0.25 -11.27
N HIS A 359 0.42 -0.18 -10.07
CA HIS A 359 0.89 0.40 -8.82
C HIS A 359 2.42 0.25 -8.65
N GLY A 360 3.03 1.25 -8.02
CA GLY A 360 4.47 1.24 -7.68
C GLY A 360 5.40 1.91 -8.69
N ILE A 361 5.04 2.05 -9.97
CA ILE A 361 5.89 2.72 -10.98
C ILE A 361 5.14 3.79 -11.79
N GLN A 362 3.96 3.47 -12.35
CA GLN A 362 3.35 4.32 -13.40
C GLN A 362 2.06 5.02 -12.97
N GLU A 363 1.22 4.39 -12.15
CA GLU A 363 -0.09 4.94 -11.79
C GLU A 363 -0.56 4.45 -10.42
N TRP A 364 -1.44 5.20 -9.77
CA TRP A 364 -2.13 4.78 -8.55
C TRP A 364 -3.55 5.38 -8.57
N GLY A 365 -4.53 4.66 -8.02
CA GLY A 365 -5.87 5.18 -7.75
C GLY A 365 -5.83 6.44 -6.87
N SER A 366 -4.84 6.52 -5.98
CA SER A 366 -4.53 7.73 -5.21
C SER A 366 -4.26 8.97 -6.08
N TRP A 367 -3.63 8.82 -7.24
CA TRP A 367 -3.37 9.90 -8.19
C TRP A 367 -4.58 10.15 -9.11
N ASN A 368 -5.35 9.11 -9.44
CA ASN A 368 -6.53 9.25 -10.28
C ASN A 368 -7.72 9.90 -9.56
N ILE A 369 -7.83 9.75 -8.24
CA ILE A 369 -8.72 10.55 -7.39
C ILE A 369 -8.28 12.02 -7.37
N ARG A 370 -6.97 12.29 -7.31
CA ARG A 370 -6.43 13.66 -7.37
C ARG A 370 -6.74 14.33 -8.71
N GLU A 371 -6.55 13.64 -9.82
CA GLU A 371 -6.64 14.19 -11.18
C GLU A 371 -8.06 14.15 -11.78
N PHE A 372 -9.09 13.90 -10.95
CA PHE A 372 -10.49 13.72 -11.36
C PHE A 372 -10.68 12.68 -12.49
N LYS A 373 -9.80 11.69 -12.56
CA LYS A 373 -9.91 10.54 -13.48
C LYS A 373 -10.89 9.51 -12.91
N SER A 374 -10.70 9.15 -11.65
CA SER A 374 -11.56 8.25 -10.88
C SER A 374 -12.63 9.02 -10.11
N ALA A 375 -13.88 8.56 -10.11
CA ALA A 375 -14.89 9.00 -9.15
C ALA A 375 -14.78 8.25 -7.81
N ILE A 376 -14.47 6.95 -7.87
CA ILE A 376 -14.34 6.03 -6.75
C ILE A 376 -13.01 5.28 -6.89
N SER A 377 -12.32 4.99 -5.78
CA SER A 377 -11.08 4.21 -5.79
C SER A 377 -10.96 3.30 -4.58
N ILE A 378 -10.51 2.07 -4.79
CA ILE A 378 -10.13 1.12 -3.76
C ILE A 378 -8.60 1.13 -3.67
N LEU A 379 -8.05 1.74 -2.62
CA LEU A 379 -6.65 2.15 -2.54
C LEU A 379 -6.07 2.08 -1.12
N ALA A 380 -4.74 2.22 -1.00
CA ALA A 380 -4.07 2.28 0.30
C ALA A 380 -4.52 3.53 1.11
N SER A 381 -4.87 3.40 2.39
CA SER A 381 -5.22 4.55 3.25
C SER A 381 -4.05 5.53 3.44
N VAL A 382 -2.81 5.02 3.35
CA VAL A 382 -1.56 5.78 3.33
C VAL A 382 -1.34 6.52 2.02
N GLY A 383 -0.56 7.60 2.07
CA GLY A 383 -0.35 8.46 0.89
C GLY A 383 -1.45 9.49 0.64
N THR A 384 -2.29 9.82 1.63
CA THR A 384 -3.32 10.88 1.53
C THR A 384 -2.75 12.21 1.02
N ASN A 385 -1.52 12.56 1.39
CA ASN A 385 -0.78 13.72 0.87
C ASN A 385 -0.55 13.72 -0.66
N GLN A 386 -0.76 12.59 -1.36
CA GLN A 386 -0.70 12.49 -2.82
C GLN A 386 -2.09 12.51 -3.49
N ARG A 387 -3.20 12.39 -2.73
CA ARG A 387 -4.57 12.36 -3.27
C ARG A 387 -5.19 13.73 -3.51
N MET A 388 -4.54 14.78 -3.04
CA MET A 388 -5.00 16.18 -3.13
C MET A 388 -3.81 17.13 -3.26
N LEU A 389 -4.08 18.39 -3.57
CA LEU A 389 -3.11 19.48 -3.58
C LEU A 389 -2.46 19.66 -2.19
N SER A 390 -1.16 19.41 -2.11
CA SER A 390 -0.34 19.47 -0.91
C SER A 390 1.11 19.86 -1.27
N SER A 391 1.96 20.10 -0.28
CA SER A 391 3.41 20.25 -0.50
C SER A 391 4.05 19.04 -1.18
N VAL A 392 3.55 17.82 -0.91
CA VAL A 392 4.06 16.57 -1.48
C VAL A 392 3.60 16.40 -2.92
N SER A 393 2.31 16.56 -3.22
CA SER A 393 1.80 16.39 -4.57
C SER A 393 2.30 17.48 -5.51
N ARG A 394 2.46 18.73 -5.05
CA ARG A 394 3.16 19.78 -5.80
C ARG A 394 4.62 19.38 -6.09
N LYS A 395 5.37 18.90 -5.10
CA LYS A 395 6.77 18.47 -5.28
C LYS A 395 6.92 17.30 -6.26
N LEU A 396 5.97 16.38 -6.31
CA LEU A 396 6.04 15.16 -7.14
C LEU A 396 5.42 15.34 -8.54
N PHE A 397 4.37 16.15 -8.69
CA PHE A 397 3.52 16.14 -9.89
C PHE A 397 3.27 17.53 -10.54
N SER A 398 3.71 18.65 -9.95
CA SER A 398 3.59 19.97 -10.62
C SER A 398 4.57 20.18 -11.78
N LYS A 399 5.47 19.21 -12.03
CA LYS A 399 6.46 19.22 -13.11
C LYS A 399 6.52 17.87 -13.82
N LEU A 400 6.75 17.93 -15.13
CA LEU A 400 7.09 16.79 -15.97
C LEU A 400 8.56 16.36 -15.74
N LYS A 401 8.94 15.20 -16.30
CA LYS A 401 10.28 14.59 -16.11
C LYS A 401 11.45 15.43 -16.65
N ASP A 402 11.17 16.36 -17.56
CA ASP A 402 12.11 17.35 -18.12
C ASP A 402 12.22 18.63 -17.25
N GLY A 403 11.38 18.77 -16.23
CA GLY A 403 11.28 19.96 -15.36
C GLY A 403 10.22 20.98 -15.79
N THR A 404 9.55 20.78 -16.93
CA THR A 404 8.48 21.66 -17.44
C THR A 404 7.29 21.68 -16.48
N LEU A 405 6.75 22.86 -16.17
CA LEU A 405 5.59 23.01 -15.28
C LEU A 405 4.32 22.42 -15.91
N VAL A 406 3.55 21.66 -15.13
CA VAL A 406 2.24 21.14 -15.55
C VAL A 406 1.23 22.29 -15.58
N LYS A 407 0.70 22.60 -16.76
CA LYS A 407 -0.27 23.67 -16.97
C LYS A 407 -1.51 23.47 -16.11
N ASP A 408 -1.97 24.55 -15.47
CA ASP A 408 -3.20 24.60 -14.67
C ASP A 408 -3.25 23.56 -13.53
N PHE A 409 -2.10 23.11 -13.01
CA PHE A 409 -1.99 22.06 -11.98
C PHE A 409 -2.88 22.31 -10.76
N GLU A 410 -2.89 23.55 -10.22
CA GLU A 410 -3.68 23.96 -9.05
C GLU A 410 -5.20 24.03 -9.32
N LYS A 411 -5.63 23.99 -10.59
CA LYS A 411 -7.05 23.93 -11.01
C LYS A 411 -7.46 22.49 -11.33
N ASN A 412 -6.58 21.73 -11.99
CA ASN A 412 -6.88 20.39 -12.50
C ASN A 412 -6.66 19.24 -11.47
N ASN A 413 -6.35 19.57 -10.21
CA ASN A 413 -6.12 18.60 -9.14
C ASN A 413 -6.98 18.90 -7.91
N ALA A 414 -7.47 17.84 -7.27
CA ALA A 414 -8.41 17.88 -6.15
C ALA A 414 -7.86 18.61 -4.91
N LYS A 415 -8.71 19.36 -4.21
CA LYS A 415 -8.44 19.96 -2.89
C LYS A 415 -8.77 19.00 -1.74
N PHE A 416 -8.72 19.51 -0.51
CA PHE A 416 -9.09 18.77 0.69
C PHE A 416 -10.59 18.45 0.73
N GLU A 417 -11.42 19.40 0.31
CA GLU A 417 -12.88 19.35 0.24
C GLU A 417 -13.38 18.26 -0.71
N ASP A 418 -12.67 18.05 -1.81
CA ASP A 418 -13.04 17.19 -2.94
C ASP A 418 -12.79 15.70 -2.65
N VAL A 419 -12.04 15.37 -1.59
CA VAL A 419 -11.51 14.01 -1.36
C VAL A 419 -11.97 13.44 -0.02
N TYR A 420 -12.91 12.48 -0.10
CA TYR A 420 -13.34 11.67 1.04
C TYR A 420 -12.67 10.29 1.05
N LEU A 421 -12.54 9.69 2.24
CA LEU A 421 -11.89 8.39 2.46
C LEU A 421 -12.65 7.65 3.57
N LEU A 422 -13.01 6.40 3.31
CA LEU A 422 -13.62 5.46 4.25
C LEU A 422 -12.71 4.23 4.50
N PRO A 423 -12.86 3.53 5.64
CA PRO A 423 -12.10 2.32 5.94
C PRO A 423 -12.44 1.11 5.04
N GLN A 424 -11.50 0.16 4.97
CA GLN A 424 -11.46 -1.07 4.14
C GLN A 424 -12.60 -2.10 4.35
N LEU A 425 -13.60 -1.76 5.17
CA LEU A 425 -14.65 -2.66 5.66
C LEU A 425 -15.75 -2.96 4.61
N THR A 426 -15.43 -2.72 3.35
CA THR A 426 -16.20 -3.09 2.16
C THR A 426 -16.56 -4.57 2.24
N LEU A 427 -17.87 -4.84 2.35
CA LEU A 427 -18.42 -6.18 2.19
C LEU A 427 -18.06 -6.69 0.79
N MET A 428 -17.84 -7.99 0.63
CA MET A 428 -17.63 -8.54 -0.71
C MET A 428 -18.94 -8.50 -1.52
N SER A 429 -20.03 -8.95 -0.90
CA SER A 429 -21.42 -8.81 -1.35
C SER A 429 -22.38 -8.82 -0.15
N GLU A 430 -23.66 -8.50 -0.36
CA GLU A 430 -24.65 -8.55 0.73
C GLU A 430 -24.80 -9.99 1.26
N GLY A 431 -24.80 -10.16 2.59
CA GLY A 431 -24.88 -11.49 3.23
C GLY A 431 -23.61 -12.34 3.16
N LYS A 432 -22.47 -11.75 2.79
CA LYS A 432 -21.13 -12.37 2.88
C LYS A 432 -20.27 -11.72 3.95
N ASP A 433 -19.23 -12.44 4.36
CA ASP A 433 -18.30 -12.00 5.40
C ASP A 433 -17.62 -10.69 5.01
N GLN A 434 -17.40 -9.84 6.01
CA GLN A 434 -16.36 -8.83 5.90
C GLN A 434 -15.02 -9.55 6.03
N ILE A 435 -14.03 -9.17 5.22
CA ILE A 435 -12.66 -9.71 5.34
C ILE A 435 -11.75 -8.57 5.74
N PHE A 436 -11.10 -8.71 6.89
CA PHE A 436 -9.98 -7.85 7.24
C PHE A 436 -8.72 -8.47 6.63
N ALA A 437 -8.17 -7.80 5.61
CA ALA A 437 -6.86 -8.12 5.07
C ALA A 437 -5.86 -7.13 5.65
N GLU A 438 -4.98 -7.61 6.52
CA GLU A 438 -3.92 -6.78 7.10
C GLU A 438 -2.98 -6.25 6.02
N GLY A 439 -2.81 -4.93 5.99
CA GLY A 439 -1.86 -4.20 5.18
C GLY A 439 -0.88 -3.39 6.03
N GLY A 440 0.18 -2.90 5.40
CA GLY A 440 1.39 -2.48 6.10
C GLY A 440 2.37 -3.64 6.30
N SER A 441 3.38 -3.43 7.13
CA SER A 441 4.49 -4.36 7.32
C SER A 441 4.75 -4.72 8.79
N SER A 442 5.55 -5.77 8.97
CA SER A 442 5.93 -6.33 10.27
C SER A 442 7.44 -6.31 10.44
N ILE A 443 7.91 -6.29 11.69
CA ILE A 443 9.34 -6.36 11.98
C ILE A 443 9.77 -7.81 12.14
N LEU A 444 10.82 -8.20 11.40
CA LEU A 444 11.56 -9.44 11.62
C LEU A 444 12.86 -9.08 12.36
N ALA A 445 12.91 -9.38 13.67
CA ALA A 445 14.14 -9.32 14.44
C ALA A 445 14.95 -10.60 14.20
N VAL A 446 16.16 -10.47 13.65
CA VAL A 446 16.97 -11.61 13.18
C VAL A 446 18.21 -11.75 14.05
N ASP A 447 18.42 -12.95 14.58
CA ASP A 447 19.63 -13.32 15.32
C ASP A 447 20.80 -13.48 14.34
N THR A 448 21.68 -12.48 14.32
CA THR A 448 22.87 -12.43 13.46
C THR A 448 24.05 -13.25 14.01
N SER A 449 23.86 -13.99 15.10
CA SER A 449 24.93 -14.81 15.68
C SER A 449 25.14 -16.12 14.90
N LYS A 450 26.41 -16.52 14.80
CA LYS A 450 26.81 -17.80 14.18
C LYS A 450 26.24 -19.01 14.93
N GLU A 451 26.21 -18.93 16.26
CA GLU A 451 25.98 -20.06 17.18
C GLU A 451 24.57 -20.09 17.80
N ARG A 452 23.69 -19.14 17.44
CA ARG A 452 22.36 -18.92 18.02
C ARG A 452 22.35 -18.37 19.46
N ASP A 453 23.36 -17.58 19.82
CA ASP A 453 23.37 -16.84 21.09
C ASP A 453 22.57 -15.54 20.98
N THR A 454 21.41 -15.51 21.62
CA THR A 454 20.56 -14.31 21.73
C THR A 454 21.15 -13.23 22.65
N ASN A 455 22.29 -13.49 23.32
CA ASN A 455 23.01 -12.57 24.20
C ASN A 455 24.25 -11.92 23.57
N THR A 456 24.41 -11.93 22.24
CA THR A 456 25.43 -11.07 21.60
C THR A 456 25.13 -9.58 21.87
N PRO A 457 26.16 -8.70 21.87
CA PRO A 457 25.96 -7.25 21.96
C PRO A 457 25.00 -6.70 20.88
N GLU A 458 25.10 -7.22 19.66
CA GLU A 458 24.25 -6.92 18.51
C GLU A 458 22.78 -7.29 18.80
N ASN A 459 22.53 -8.50 19.31
CA ASN A 459 21.19 -8.95 19.67
C ASN A 459 20.60 -8.12 20.83
N ARG A 460 21.34 -7.90 21.92
CA ARG A 460 20.87 -7.06 23.04
C ARG A 460 20.56 -5.63 22.61
N ALA A 461 21.39 -5.03 21.76
CA ALA A 461 21.15 -3.68 21.26
C ALA A 461 19.93 -3.61 20.31
N THR A 462 19.72 -4.66 19.51
CA THR A 462 18.51 -4.83 18.69
C THR A 462 17.26 -4.90 19.56
N LYS A 463 17.29 -5.70 20.64
CA LYS A 463 16.20 -5.75 21.63
C LYS A 463 15.94 -4.38 22.28
N LYS A 464 17.00 -3.67 22.69
CA LYS A 464 16.90 -2.32 23.29
C LYS A 464 16.24 -1.31 22.36
N PHE A 465 16.63 -1.27 21.09
CA PHE A 465 16.03 -0.38 20.09
C PHE A 465 14.55 -0.69 19.87
N LEU A 466 14.20 -1.96 19.66
CA LEU A 466 12.81 -2.36 19.42
C LEU A 466 11.92 -2.12 20.65
N SER A 467 12.40 -2.41 21.86
CA SER A 467 11.65 -2.16 23.11
C SER A 467 11.32 -0.68 23.28
N TRP A 468 12.29 0.21 23.01
CA TRP A 468 12.03 1.65 22.94
C TRP A 468 11.09 2.04 21.79
N LEU A 469 11.25 1.47 20.59
CA LEU A 469 10.42 1.82 19.43
C LEU A 469 8.92 1.61 19.71
N TYR A 470 8.56 0.48 20.32
CA TYR A 470 7.16 0.16 20.66
C TYR A 470 6.63 0.84 21.93
N THR A 471 7.37 0.80 23.03
CA THR A 471 6.84 1.21 24.37
C THR A 471 7.39 2.56 24.87
N GLY A 472 8.31 3.15 24.11
CA GLY A 472 9.01 4.37 24.49
C GLY A 472 8.33 5.66 24.04
N LYS A 473 8.96 6.76 24.45
CA LYS A 473 8.62 8.13 24.09
C LYS A 473 9.78 8.82 23.38
N ASN A 474 9.48 9.94 22.73
CA ASN A 474 10.47 10.83 22.12
C ASN A 474 10.05 12.30 22.27
N THR A 475 10.94 13.22 21.87
CA THR A 475 10.70 14.67 21.85
C THR A 475 10.89 15.29 20.46
N HIS A 476 10.69 14.52 19.38
CA HIS A 476 10.92 14.96 18.00
C HIS A 476 10.09 16.19 17.61
N THR A 477 8.85 16.28 18.10
CA THR A 477 7.94 17.42 17.88
C THR A 477 8.19 18.59 18.83
N GLY A 478 9.23 18.54 19.67
CA GLY A 478 9.56 19.54 20.70
C GLY A 478 8.89 19.32 22.06
N THR A 479 7.90 18.44 22.12
CA THR A 479 7.20 17.99 23.35
C THR A 479 7.39 16.49 23.53
N GLU A 480 7.34 15.99 24.76
CA GLU A 480 7.35 14.54 25.00
C GLU A 480 6.03 13.90 24.55
N GLU A 481 6.11 12.89 23.67
CA GLU A 481 4.96 12.07 23.26
C GLU A 481 5.36 10.59 23.05
N GLU A 482 4.37 9.69 23.09
CA GLU A 482 4.56 8.27 22.78
C GLU A 482 4.94 8.07 21.31
N ASN A 483 5.85 7.11 21.06
CA ASN A 483 6.40 6.89 19.72
C ASN A 483 5.34 6.62 18.65
N TRP A 484 4.23 5.97 18.98
CA TRP A 484 3.13 5.73 18.05
C TRP A 484 2.45 7.02 17.55
N LYS A 485 2.39 8.09 18.36
CA LYS A 485 1.79 9.39 17.97
C LYS A 485 2.67 10.11 16.97
N THR A 486 3.96 10.20 17.24
CA THR A 486 4.96 10.73 16.29
C THR A 486 4.96 9.93 15.00
N PHE A 487 4.84 8.60 15.09
CA PHE A 487 4.81 7.72 13.93
C PHE A 487 3.57 8.01 13.05
N ALA A 488 2.37 7.99 13.62
CA ALA A 488 1.14 8.32 12.89
C ALA A 488 1.16 9.72 12.27
N LYS A 489 1.75 10.72 12.95
CA LYS A 489 1.96 12.08 12.44
C LYS A 489 2.90 12.14 11.23
N LEU A 490 3.95 11.32 11.20
CA LEU A 490 5.01 11.39 10.18
C LEU A 490 4.84 10.41 9.00
N SER A 491 4.33 9.19 9.25
CA SER A 491 4.18 8.13 8.24
C SER A 491 2.75 8.00 7.70
N GLY A 492 1.76 8.24 8.54
CA GLY A 492 0.34 7.96 8.27
C GLY A 492 -0.10 6.51 8.49
N TYR A 493 0.75 5.67 9.07
CA TYR A 493 0.46 4.30 9.50
C TYR A 493 0.14 4.27 11.00
N ILE A 494 -0.50 3.21 11.51
CA ILE A 494 -0.73 3.02 12.95
C ILE A 494 0.09 1.85 13.48
N MET A 495 0.60 1.94 14.71
CA MET A 495 1.16 0.78 15.40
C MET A 495 0.00 -0.02 16.04
N PRO A 496 -0.20 -1.31 15.74
CA PRO A 496 -1.36 -2.10 16.21
C PRO A 496 -1.20 -2.57 17.68
N LEU A 497 -0.73 -1.68 18.55
CA LEU A 497 -0.61 -1.89 19.99
C LEU A 497 -1.98 -1.82 20.67
N LYS A 498 -2.20 -2.65 21.68
CA LYS A 498 -3.48 -2.79 22.39
C LYS A 498 -4.02 -1.45 22.91
N ASP A 499 -3.17 -0.67 23.56
CA ASP A 499 -3.55 0.61 24.15
C ASP A 499 -3.66 1.74 23.11
N VAL A 500 -3.15 1.50 21.89
CA VAL A 500 -3.30 2.42 20.74
C VAL A 500 -4.65 2.22 20.06
N ILE A 501 -5.11 0.97 19.93
CA ILE A 501 -6.42 0.64 19.32
C ILE A 501 -7.55 0.89 20.33
N SER A 502 -7.92 2.17 20.50
CA SER A 502 -9.01 2.60 21.38
C SER A 502 -9.83 3.77 20.82
N ASP A 503 -11.10 3.85 21.20
CA ASP A 503 -12.00 4.96 20.85
C ASP A 503 -11.49 6.32 21.39
N ALA A 504 -10.72 6.31 22.48
CA ALA A 504 -10.06 7.49 23.02
C ALA A 504 -8.98 8.05 22.09
N ASN A 505 -8.16 7.18 21.48
CA ASN A 505 -7.18 7.59 20.48
C ASN A 505 -7.83 7.94 19.14
N GLU A 506 -8.94 7.28 18.79
CA GLU A 506 -9.75 7.66 17.63
C GLU A 506 -10.28 9.09 17.79
N LYS A 507 -10.78 9.45 18.98
CA LYS A 507 -11.17 10.83 19.30
C LYS A 507 -9.98 11.79 19.25
N TRP A 508 -8.84 11.44 19.86
CA TRP A 508 -7.64 12.28 19.83
C TRP A 508 -7.18 12.60 18.39
N MET A 509 -7.21 11.61 17.48
CA MET A 509 -6.89 11.85 16.07
C MET A 509 -7.88 12.80 15.40
N LYS A 510 -9.19 12.66 15.64
CA LYS A 510 -10.22 13.57 15.11
C LYS A 510 -10.01 15.00 15.61
N ASP A 511 -9.86 15.18 16.92
CA ASP A 511 -9.62 16.49 17.56
C ASP A 511 -8.37 17.17 17.00
N GLU A 512 -7.27 16.42 16.82
CA GLU A 512 -6.01 16.93 16.28
C GLU A 512 -6.10 17.26 14.78
N ILE A 513 -6.83 16.47 13.99
CA ILE A 513 -7.12 16.76 12.57
C ILE A 513 -7.94 18.05 12.44
N GLU A 514 -8.99 18.22 13.25
CA GLU A 514 -9.82 19.44 13.24
C GLU A 514 -9.03 20.68 13.66
N ARG A 515 -8.21 20.57 14.71
CA ARG A 515 -7.31 21.63 15.16
C ARG A 515 -6.31 22.04 14.07
N LEU A 516 -5.62 21.06 13.47
CA LEU A 516 -4.67 21.33 12.39
C LEU A 516 -5.35 21.92 11.15
N LEU A 517 -6.56 21.47 10.80
CA LEU A 517 -7.32 22.01 9.67
C LEU A 517 -7.67 23.48 9.89
N LYS A 518 -8.15 23.83 11.10
CA LYS A 518 -8.44 25.21 11.49
C LYS A 518 -7.21 26.10 11.37
N GLU A 519 -6.08 25.67 11.95
CA GLU A 519 -4.83 26.43 11.92
C GLU A 519 -4.22 26.60 10.52
N VAL A 520 -4.41 25.62 9.63
CA VAL A 520 -4.03 25.75 8.21
C VAL A 520 -4.93 26.77 7.50
N ARG A 521 -6.26 26.62 7.64
CA ARG A 521 -7.25 27.51 7.02
C ARG A 521 -7.19 28.95 7.56
N GLU A 522 -6.74 29.15 8.79
CA GLU A 522 -6.46 30.48 9.35
C GLU A 522 -5.26 31.16 8.67
N ILE A 523 -4.23 30.40 8.27
CA ILE A 523 -3.06 30.94 7.55
C ILE A 523 -3.38 31.18 6.08
N GLU A 524 -4.05 30.23 5.41
CA GLU A 524 -4.43 30.36 3.99
C GLU A 524 -5.37 31.55 3.71
N LYS A 525 -6.15 31.99 4.71
CA LYS A 525 -7.03 33.16 4.63
C LYS A 525 -6.32 34.50 4.88
N LYS A 526 -5.04 34.52 5.29
CA LYS A 526 -4.27 35.76 5.45
C LYS A 526 -3.80 36.26 4.08
N PRO A 527 -4.24 37.44 3.60
CA PRO A 527 -3.84 37.94 2.28
C PRO A 527 -2.33 38.18 2.16
N ASN A 528 -1.66 38.50 3.28
CA ASN A 528 -0.23 38.80 3.36
C ASN A 528 0.53 37.74 4.18
N ALA A 529 0.16 36.46 4.10
CA ALA A 529 0.88 35.39 4.79
C ALA A 529 2.37 35.35 4.41
N THR A 530 3.25 35.36 5.40
CA THR A 530 4.71 35.22 5.19
C THR A 530 5.05 33.82 4.69
N GLU A 531 6.20 33.66 4.02
CA GLU A 531 6.61 32.35 3.51
C GLU A 531 6.85 31.33 4.64
N THR A 532 7.34 31.78 5.79
CA THR A 532 7.47 30.96 7.01
C THR A 532 6.11 30.49 7.54
N GLU A 533 5.08 31.35 7.52
CA GLU A 533 3.72 30.92 7.88
C GLU A 533 3.17 29.89 6.90
N LYS A 534 3.39 30.07 5.59
CA LYS A 534 3.00 29.08 4.57
C LYS A 534 3.75 27.76 4.75
N GLU A 535 5.04 27.79 5.10
CA GLU A 535 5.80 26.57 5.37
C GLU A 535 5.26 25.84 6.60
N VAL A 536 4.92 26.57 7.66
CA VAL A 536 4.25 26.03 8.86
C VAL A 536 2.87 25.45 8.51
N ALA A 537 2.06 26.12 7.69
CA ALA A 537 0.78 25.60 7.22
C ALA A 537 0.97 24.30 6.40
N ASN A 538 1.93 24.27 5.47
CA ASN A 538 2.26 23.08 4.68
C ASN A 538 2.71 21.90 5.56
N LYS A 539 3.48 22.16 6.62
CA LYS A 539 3.89 21.15 7.62
C LYS A 539 2.69 20.63 8.43
N LYS A 540 1.80 21.52 8.89
CA LYS A 540 0.56 21.14 9.58
C LYS A 540 -0.38 20.32 8.70
N PHE A 541 -0.56 20.72 7.43
CA PHE A 541 -1.39 20.02 6.45
C PHE A 541 -0.82 18.64 6.09
N PHE A 542 0.52 18.51 5.98
CA PHE A 542 1.19 17.22 5.82
C PHE A 542 0.86 16.26 6.99
N THR A 543 1.02 16.72 8.23
CA THR A 543 0.71 15.95 9.44
C THR A 543 -0.77 15.56 9.51
N LEU A 544 -1.68 16.50 9.21
CA LEU A 544 -3.13 16.27 9.16
C LEU A 544 -3.51 15.17 8.16
N ASN A 545 -2.91 15.16 6.98
CA ASN A 545 -3.19 14.13 5.97
C ASN A 545 -2.60 12.76 6.36
N ASN A 546 -1.48 12.72 7.09
CA ASN A 546 -0.96 11.49 7.68
C ASN A 546 -1.91 10.98 8.78
N LEU A 547 -2.38 11.85 9.68
CA LEU A 547 -3.37 11.48 10.71
C LEU A 547 -4.70 11.01 10.11
N ARG A 548 -5.18 11.61 8.99
CA ARG A 548 -6.33 11.08 8.23
C ARG A 548 -6.11 9.64 7.74
N SER A 549 -4.87 9.29 7.39
CA SER A 549 -4.48 7.95 6.92
C SER A 549 -4.46 6.94 8.08
N ALA A 550 -3.86 7.33 9.21
CA ALA A 550 -3.76 6.51 10.41
C ALA A 550 -5.12 6.30 11.09
N LEU A 551 -5.98 7.33 11.10
CA LEU A 551 -7.34 7.28 11.65
C LEU A 551 -8.21 6.24 10.93
N VAL A 552 -8.14 6.18 9.60
CA VAL A 552 -8.92 5.22 8.80
C VAL A 552 -8.50 3.78 9.11
N SER A 553 -7.19 3.54 9.24
CA SER A 553 -6.65 2.22 9.58
C SER A 553 -6.99 1.82 11.04
N LEU A 554 -6.90 2.77 11.98
CA LEU A 554 -7.39 2.62 13.36
C LEU A 554 -8.89 2.28 13.41
N GLN A 555 -9.72 2.92 12.58
CA GLN A 555 -11.14 2.62 12.46
C GLN A 555 -11.41 1.21 11.90
N SER A 556 -10.62 0.74 10.92
CA SER A 556 -10.71 -0.64 10.45
C SER A 556 -10.42 -1.66 11.56
N ILE A 557 -9.36 -1.48 12.34
CA ILE A 557 -9.03 -2.39 13.45
C ILE A 557 -10.09 -2.29 14.58
N LEU A 558 -10.56 -1.09 14.94
CA LEU A 558 -11.63 -0.91 15.93
C LEU A 558 -12.94 -1.58 15.52
N ASN A 559 -13.28 -1.55 14.23
CA ASN A 559 -14.48 -2.21 13.71
C ASN A 559 -14.32 -3.72 13.57
N LEU A 560 -13.10 -4.23 13.29
CA LEU A 560 -12.77 -5.65 13.45
C LEU A 560 -13.00 -6.09 14.90
N GLU A 561 -12.49 -5.37 15.90
CA GLU A 561 -12.71 -5.68 17.31
C GLU A 561 -14.21 -5.71 17.67
N LYS A 562 -15.00 -4.77 17.13
CA LYS A 562 -16.44 -4.65 17.37
C LYS A 562 -17.30 -5.68 16.61
N ASN A 563 -16.73 -6.44 15.67
CA ASN A 563 -17.47 -7.38 14.80
C ASN A 563 -16.78 -8.74 14.59
N LYS A 564 -15.88 -9.19 15.49
CA LYS A 564 -15.05 -10.41 15.29
C LYS A 564 -15.81 -11.64 14.76
N ASP A 565 -17.03 -11.88 15.22
CA ASP A 565 -17.87 -13.02 14.82
C ASP A 565 -18.39 -12.95 13.35
N LYS A 566 -18.13 -11.84 12.66
CA LYS A 566 -18.59 -11.53 11.28
C LYS A 566 -17.45 -11.08 10.36
N VAL A 567 -16.24 -10.90 10.89
CA VAL A 567 -15.07 -10.45 10.14
C VAL A 567 -14.05 -11.60 10.04
N LEU A 568 -13.95 -12.20 8.86
CA LEU A 568 -12.95 -13.25 8.61
C LEU A 568 -11.54 -12.65 8.56
N VAL A 569 -10.77 -12.94 9.59
CA VAL A 569 -9.32 -12.69 9.65
C VAL A 569 -8.61 -13.93 9.09
N LYS A 570 -7.94 -13.80 7.93
CA LYS A 570 -7.33 -14.95 7.22
C LYS A 570 -5.87 -14.66 6.87
N ALA A 571 -4.95 -15.22 7.68
CA ALA A 571 -3.51 -15.24 7.44
C ALA A 571 -3.19 -15.66 6.00
N SER A 572 -2.31 -14.91 5.34
CA SER A 572 -1.96 -15.13 3.93
C SER A 572 -0.51 -15.58 3.83
N VAL A 573 -0.31 -16.88 4.08
CA VAL A 573 0.94 -17.60 3.82
C VAL A 573 1.39 -17.29 2.39
N THR A 574 2.65 -16.89 2.18
CA THR A 574 3.22 -16.76 0.83
C THR A 574 4.62 -17.37 0.70
N ASP A 575 4.94 -17.74 -0.53
CA ASP A 575 6.14 -18.40 -1.04
C ASP A 575 6.27 -18.07 -2.54
N ASP A 576 7.17 -18.75 -3.28
CA ASP A 576 7.38 -18.45 -4.70
C ASP A 576 6.14 -18.73 -5.58
N ALA A 577 5.49 -19.88 -5.44
CA ALA A 577 4.31 -20.21 -6.26
C ALA A 577 3.10 -19.32 -5.95
N THR A 578 2.79 -19.08 -4.68
CA THR A 578 1.69 -18.17 -4.31
C THR A 578 1.97 -16.74 -4.76
N SER A 579 3.23 -16.28 -4.72
CA SER A 579 3.63 -14.97 -5.26
C SER A 579 3.52 -14.91 -6.79
N GLN A 580 3.92 -15.97 -7.50
CA GLN A 580 3.74 -16.07 -8.96
C GLN A 580 2.26 -16.09 -9.36
N ILE A 581 1.41 -16.84 -8.64
CA ILE A 581 -0.04 -16.88 -8.85
C ILE A 581 -0.65 -15.48 -8.62
N ALA A 582 -0.29 -14.80 -7.53
CA ALA A 582 -0.77 -13.45 -7.26
C ALA A 582 -0.32 -12.44 -8.34
N GLY A 583 0.96 -12.46 -8.75
CA GLY A 583 1.47 -11.59 -9.81
C GLY A 583 0.88 -11.88 -11.20
N ALA A 584 0.55 -13.14 -11.49
CA ALA A 584 -0.13 -13.53 -12.73
C ALA A 584 -1.58 -13.03 -12.77
N ILE A 585 -2.31 -13.12 -11.65
CA ILE A 585 -3.64 -12.52 -11.48
C ILE A 585 -3.56 -11.00 -11.64
N ASP A 586 -2.63 -10.36 -10.94
CA ASP A 586 -2.49 -8.90 -10.91
C ASP A 586 -2.19 -8.32 -12.30
N GLY A 587 -1.13 -8.82 -12.95
CA GLY A 587 -0.74 -8.35 -14.27
C GLY A 587 -1.78 -8.65 -15.35
N ALA A 588 -2.56 -9.72 -15.22
CA ALA A 588 -3.66 -10.01 -16.13
C ALA A 588 -4.88 -9.11 -15.92
N LEU A 589 -5.21 -8.76 -14.66
CA LEU A 589 -6.23 -7.75 -14.36
C LEU A 589 -5.81 -6.38 -14.89
N TYR A 590 -4.56 -5.95 -14.66
CA TYR A 590 -4.02 -4.71 -15.22
C TYR A 590 -4.15 -4.66 -16.76
N ARG A 591 -3.63 -5.66 -17.48
CA ARG A 591 -3.71 -5.74 -18.96
C ARG A 591 -5.13 -5.77 -19.52
N SER A 592 -6.13 -6.17 -18.74
CA SER A 592 -7.53 -6.11 -19.17
C SER A 592 -8.11 -4.68 -19.22
N THR A 593 -7.46 -3.69 -18.60
CA THR A 593 -7.95 -2.30 -18.51
C THR A 593 -7.02 -1.21 -19.05
N ILE A 594 -5.80 -1.56 -19.52
CA ILE A 594 -4.92 -0.60 -20.21
C ILE A 594 -5.61 0.08 -21.39
N HIS A 595 -5.29 1.36 -21.61
CA HIS A 595 -6.03 2.18 -22.55
C HIS A 595 -5.80 1.77 -24.01
N ASP A 596 -4.55 1.46 -24.34
CA ASP A 596 -4.12 0.93 -25.63
C ASP A 596 -3.56 -0.48 -25.44
N GLY A 597 -3.85 -1.39 -26.38
CA GLY A 597 -3.35 -2.76 -26.36
C GLY A 597 -4.02 -3.74 -25.37
N HIS A 598 -5.20 -3.43 -24.82
CA HIS A 598 -5.84 -4.27 -23.79
C HIS A 598 -6.04 -5.74 -24.19
N GLU A 599 -5.90 -6.62 -23.20
CA GLU A 599 -5.99 -8.07 -23.32
C GLU A 599 -6.75 -8.64 -22.10
N ILE A 600 -7.87 -9.35 -22.34
CA ILE A 600 -8.47 -10.20 -21.31
C ILE A 600 -7.80 -11.57 -21.38
N ALA A 601 -7.05 -11.92 -20.34
CA ALA A 601 -6.42 -13.24 -20.24
C ALA A 601 -7.49 -14.34 -20.07
N ASP A 602 -7.28 -15.46 -20.76
CA ASP A 602 -8.14 -16.64 -20.63
C ASP A 602 -7.96 -17.34 -19.26
N ALA A 603 -9.08 -17.74 -18.65
CA ALA A 603 -9.10 -18.28 -17.29
C ALA A 603 -8.54 -19.71 -17.21
N ASP A 604 -8.64 -20.51 -18.27
CA ASP A 604 -8.04 -21.85 -18.33
C ASP A 604 -6.51 -21.78 -18.44
N LYS A 605 -5.99 -20.88 -19.29
CA LYS A 605 -4.54 -20.59 -19.37
C LYS A 605 -3.97 -20.11 -18.03
N LEU A 606 -4.68 -19.24 -17.30
CA LEU A 606 -4.26 -18.80 -15.97
C LEU A 606 -4.18 -19.97 -14.98
N VAL A 607 -5.23 -20.80 -14.90
CA VAL A 607 -5.27 -21.97 -14.02
C VAL A 607 -4.18 -22.98 -14.36
N GLU A 608 -3.86 -23.19 -15.63
CA GLU A 608 -2.76 -24.07 -16.05
C GLU A 608 -1.38 -23.48 -15.67
N GLY A 609 -1.19 -22.16 -15.85
CA GLY A 609 0.00 -21.46 -15.36
C GLY A 609 0.20 -21.61 -13.84
N PHE A 610 -0.89 -21.55 -13.06
CA PHE A 610 -0.84 -21.75 -11.60
C PHE A 610 -0.36 -23.16 -11.23
N LYS A 611 -0.76 -24.21 -11.97
CA LYS A 611 -0.25 -25.57 -11.76
C LYS A 611 1.25 -25.66 -12.04
N GLN A 612 1.72 -25.00 -13.09
CA GLN A 612 3.14 -24.98 -13.46
C GLN A 612 4.00 -24.28 -12.39
N SER A 613 3.56 -23.14 -11.85
CA SER A 613 4.21 -22.49 -10.70
C SER A 613 4.33 -23.42 -9.48
N VAL A 614 3.27 -24.17 -9.17
CA VAL A 614 3.26 -25.16 -8.08
C VAL A 614 4.21 -26.34 -8.34
N GLN A 615 4.26 -26.85 -9.57
CA GLN A 615 5.16 -27.95 -9.96
C GLN A 615 6.64 -27.55 -9.94
N ASN A 616 6.94 -26.30 -10.31
CA ASN A 616 8.30 -25.77 -10.39
C ASN A 616 8.86 -25.25 -9.05
N THR A 617 8.06 -25.21 -7.98
CA THR A 617 8.52 -24.79 -6.66
C THR A 617 9.36 -25.89 -6.00
N PRO A 618 10.58 -25.59 -5.49
CA PRO A 618 11.42 -26.59 -4.83
C PRO A 618 10.71 -27.28 -3.67
N LYS A 619 10.63 -28.61 -3.74
CA LYS A 619 10.21 -29.48 -2.63
C LYS A 619 11.33 -29.67 -1.63
#